data_AF-A0A929DGN9-F1
#
_entry.id   AF-A0A929DGN9-F1
#
_cell.length_a   1.000
_cell.length_b   1.000
_cell.length_c   1.000
_cell.angle_alpha   90.00
_cell.angle_beta   90.00
_cell.angle_gamma   90.00
#
_symmetry.space_group_name_H-M   'P 1'
#
loop_
_entity.id
_entity.type
_entity.pdbx_description
1 polymer ?
#
loop_
_entity_poly.entity_id
_entity_poly.type
_entity_poly.pdbx_seq_one_letter_code
_entity_poly.pdbx_strand_id
1 'polypeptide(L)'
;MNEPPEQIPRCLWRAGVGLVALALAVGLALIVALALGWNNPRPTRSPDWEAPGLPLSLEATSNEAVVTLLGYLSGDFTLEVEAAPLSGPDFNGYGLVYRAQGPAHYYAFAVGADGYYGVLRVQGDEETPLVDWQQFPHVRRGRQANRLRVNCAGPTCRFYINDEYATTVEDSTWLAGDVGLW
;
A
#
# COMPACT_ATOMS: atom_id res chain seq x y z
N MET A 1 53.78 -0.58 -36.83
CA MET A 1 53.20 -1.86 -37.27
C MET A 1 51.85 -1.93 -36.60
N ASN A 2 50.80 -1.54 -37.32
CA ASN A 2 49.45 -1.42 -36.77
C ASN A 2 48.71 -2.71 -37.13
N GLU A 3 48.33 -3.51 -36.14
CA GLU A 3 47.46 -4.65 -36.37
C GLU A 3 46.10 -4.18 -36.89
N PRO A 4 45.50 -4.89 -37.86
CA PRO A 4 44.16 -4.56 -38.33
C PRO A 4 43.15 -4.80 -37.20
N PRO A 5 42.09 -3.98 -37.08
CA PRO A 5 41.09 -4.17 -36.05
C PRO A 5 40.39 -5.51 -36.23
N GLU A 6 40.26 -6.24 -35.13
CA GLU A 6 39.60 -7.54 -35.04
C GLU A 6 38.15 -7.44 -35.56
N GLN A 7 37.88 -8.04 -36.73
CA GLN A 7 36.55 -8.03 -37.34
C GLN A 7 35.69 -9.13 -36.71
N ILE A 8 34.65 -8.73 -35.98
CA ILE A 8 33.69 -9.67 -35.38
C ILE A 8 33.04 -10.52 -36.50
N PRO A 9 33.13 -11.86 -36.41
CA PRO A 9 32.47 -12.76 -37.36
C PRO A 9 30.98 -12.46 -37.52
N ARG A 10 30.48 -12.40 -38.74
CA ARG A 10 29.05 -12.11 -39.05
C ARG A 10 28.06 -13.02 -38.30
N CYS A 11 28.46 -14.26 -38.01
CA CYS A 11 27.67 -15.20 -37.22
C CYS A 11 27.55 -14.74 -35.75
N LEU A 12 28.67 -14.33 -35.14
CA LEU A 12 28.70 -13.80 -33.77
C LEU A 12 27.93 -12.48 -33.65
N TRP A 13 28.02 -11.60 -34.66
CA TRP A 13 27.23 -10.37 -34.72
C TRP A 13 25.71 -10.67 -34.79
N ARG A 14 25.29 -11.58 -35.67
CA ARG A 14 23.87 -11.98 -35.80
C ARG A 14 23.35 -12.65 -34.52
N ALA A 15 24.16 -13.49 -33.89
CA ALA A 15 23.82 -14.11 -32.61
C ALA A 15 23.67 -13.04 -31.51
N GLY A 16 24.58 -12.07 -31.45
CA GLY A 16 24.50 -10.95 -30.51
C GLY A 16 23.25 -10.09 -30.70
N VAL A 17 22.95 -9.69 -31.94
CA VAL A 17 21.73 -8.93 -32.26
C VAL A 17 20.46 -9.73 -31.92
N GLY A 18 20.45 -11.04 -32.21
CA GLY A 18 19.34 -11.92 -31.87
C GLY A 18 19.10 -12.03 -30.36
N LEU A 19 20.15 -12.15 -29.56
CA LEU A 19 20.07 -12.19 -28.10
C LEU A 19 19.53 -10.87 -27.52
N VAL A 20 19.99 -9.72 -28.04
CA VAL A 20 19.49 -8.40 -27.62
C VAL A 20 18.02 -8.23 -27.96
N ALA A 21 17.61 -8.60 -29.18
CA ALA A 21 16.21 -8.53 -29.60
C ALA A 21 15.31 -9.42 -28.74
N LEU A 22 15.77 -10.63 -28.40
CA LEU A 22 15.06 -11.54 -27.49
C LEU A 22 14.93 -10.94 -26.09
N ALA A 23 16.01 -10.38 -25.53
CA ALA A 23 15.98 -9.76 -24.21
C ALA A 23 15.01 -8.57 -24.15
N LEU A 24 15.00 -7.71 -25.18
CA LEU A 24 14.04 -6.61 -25.29
C LEU A 24 12.60 -7.09 -25.41
N ALA A 25 12.34 -8.16 -26.19
CA ALA A 25 11.01 -8.74 -26.33
C ALA A 25 10.51 -9.34 -25.00
N VAL A 26 11.37 -10.04 -24.26
CA VAL A 26 11.04 -10.58 -22.93
C VAL A 26 10.76 -9.43 -21.95
N GLY A 27 11.59 -8.39 -21.95
CA GLY A 27 11.39 -7.20 -21.12
C GLY A 27 10.05 -6.50 -21.43
N LEU A 28 9.72 -6.29 -22.69
CA LEU A 28 8.45 -5.70 -23.11
C LEU A 28 7.26 -6.59 -22.71
N ALA A 29 7.37 -7.90 -22.92
CA ALA A 29 6.34 -8.85 -22.50
C ALA A 29 6.11 -8.81 -20.98
N LEU A 30 7.18 -8.69 -20.18
CA LEU A 30 7.08 -8.53 -18.73
C LEU A 30 6.44 -7.19 -18.33
N ILE A 31 6.79 -6.09 -19.01
CA ILE A 31 6.15 -4.78 -18.78
C ILE A 31 4.65 -4.84 -19.09
N VAL A 32 4.28 -5.43 -20.23
CA VAL A 32 2.87 -5.63 -20.62
C VAL A 32 2.16 -6.53 -19.62
N ALA A 33 2.79 -7.63 -19.20
CA ALA A 33 2.27 -8.51 -18.15
C ALA A 33 1.99 -7.77 -16.84
N LEU A 34 2.93 -6.95 -16.37
CA LEU A 34 2.78 -6.15 -15.15
C LEU A 34 1.68 -5.09 -15.32
N ALA A 35 1.62 -4.40 -16.47
CA ALA A 35 0.57 -3.43 -16.79
C ALA A 35 -0.83 -4.06 -16.89
N LEU A 36 -0.90 -5.31 -17.34
CA LEU A 36 -2.12 -6.13 -17.36
C LEU A 36 -2.43 -6.79 -16.00
N GLY A 37 -1.59 -6.55 -14.98
CA GLY A 37 -1.84 -6.98 -13.62
C GLY A 37 -1.42 -8.41 -13.30
N TRP A 38 -0.48 -9.02 -14.04
CA TRP A 38 0.09 -10.33 -13.68
C TRP A 38 0.57 -10.33 -12.22
N ASN A 39 1.15 -9.24 -11.74
CA ASN A 39 1.52 -9.07 -10.32
C ASN A 39 0.69 -7.99 -9.63
N ASN A 40 -0.62 -7.90 -9.92
CA ASN A 40 -1.48 -6.95 -9.25
C ASN A 40 -1.75 -7.45 -7.83
N PRO A 41 -1.39 -6.70 -6.77
CA PRO A 41 -1.66 -7.13 -5.41
C PRO A 41 -3.14 -7.01 -5.02
N ARG A 42 -4.03 -6.73 -5.99
CA ARG A 42 -5.48 -6.67 -5.80
C ARG A 42 -6.09 -8.06 -5.68
N PRO A 43 -7.08 -8.24 -4.78
CA PRO A 43 -7.98 -9.37 -4.86
C PRO A 43 -8.67 -9.39 -6.23
N THR A 44 -8.68 -10.56 -6.89
CA THR A 44 -9.36 -10.74 -8.19
C THR A 44 -10.86 -10.99 -8.06
N ARG A 45 -11.34 -11.15 -6.82
CA ARG A 45 -12.74 -11.36 -6.46
C ARG A 45 -13.35 -10.02 -6.05
N SER A 46 -14.63 -9.83 -6.34
CA SER A 46 -15.42 -8.75 -5.74
C SER A 46 -15.34 -8.79 -4.21
N PRO A 47 -15.41 -7.63 -3.53
CA PRO A 47 -15.44 -7.60 -2.07
C PRO A 47 -16.55 -8.48 -1.52
N ASP A 48 -16.25 -9.26 -0.48
CA ASP A 48 -17.27 -10.03 0.22
C ASP A 48 -18.17 -9.12 1.08
N TRP A 49 -17.74 -7.88 1.34
CA TRP A 49 -18.48 -6.84 2.05
C TRP A 49 -18.04 -5.44 1.59
N GLU A 50 -18.98 -4.50 1.59
CA GLU A 50 -18.75 -3.07 1.33
C GLU A 50 -19.34 -2.24 2.47
N ALA A 51 -18.67 -1.16 2.85
CA ALA A 51 -19.11 -0.31 3.95
C ALA A 51 -20.42 0.42 3.61
N PRO A 52 -21.46 0.34 4.46
CA PRO A 52 -22.68 1.10 4.24
C PRO A 52 -22.43 2.60 4.38
N GLY A 53 -23.13 3.41 3.59
CA GLY A 53 -23.11 4.87 3.75
C GLY A 53 -21.90 5.59 3.15
N LEU A 54 -21.15 4.96 2.24
CA LEU A 54 -20.11 5.64 1.47
C LEU A 54 -20.70 6.63 0.44
N PRO A 55 -20.05 7.77 0.17
CA PRO A 55 -18.80 8.23 0.78
C PRO A 55 -19.01 8.73 2.21
N LEU A 56 -18.07 8.41 3.10
CA LEU A 56 -18.04 8.89 4.47
C LEU A 56 -17.10 10.10 4.60
N SER A 57 -17.47 11.08 5.41
CA SER A 57 -16.61 12.22 5.76
C SER A 57 -16.40 12.27 7.26
N LEU A 58 -15.13 12.38 7.67
CA LEU A 58 -14.73 12.49 9.06
C LEU A 58 -14.16 13.89 9.28
N GLU A 59 -14.55 14.52 10.39
CA GLU A 59 -13.97 15.78 10.85
C GLU A 59 -13.17 15.49 12.11
N ALA A 60 -11.92 15.93 12.13
CA ALA A 60 -11.02 15.79 13.26
C ALA A 60 -10.52 17.16 13.73
N THR A 61 -10.42 17.30 15.05
CA THR A 61 -9.77 18.42 15.74
C THR A 61 -8.25 18.25 15.69
N SER A 62 -7.52 19.36 15.78
CA SER A 62 -6.06 19.29 15.85
C SER A 62 -5.63 18.50 17.08
N ASN A 63 -4.68 17.58 16.90
CA ASN A 63 -4.07 16.74 17.93
C ASN A 63 -4.97 15.65 18.52
N GLU A 64 -6.09 15.31 17.88
CA GLU A 64 -6.94 14.18 18.27
C GLU A 64 -7.18 13.27 17.06
N ALA A 65 -6.96 11.96 17.25
CA ALA A 65 -7.35 10.97 16.27
C ALA A 65 -8.87 10.70 16.37
N VAL A 66 -9.55 10.65 15.22
CA VAL A 66 -10.99 10.34 15.17
C VAL A 66 -11.17 9.00 14.47
N VAL A 67 -11.55 7.98 15.23
CA VAL A 67 -11.78 6.64 14.70
C VAL A 67 -13.25 6.39 14.43
N THR A 68 -13.58 5.93 13.22
CA THR A 68 -14.90 5.38 12.90
C THR A 68 -14.79 3.90 12.57
N LEU A 69 -15.36 3.05 13.42
CA LEU A 69 -15.46 1.60 13.20
C LEU A 69 -16.68 1.29 12.33
N LEU A 70 -16.56 0.31 11.44
CA LEU A 70 -17.57 0.01 10.42
C LEU A 70 -18.43 -1.22 10.73
N GLY A 71 -18.16 -1.92 11.85
CA GLY A 71 -18.95 -3.07 12.29
C GLY A 71 -18.66 -4.35 11.51
N TYR A 72 -17.51 -4.45 10.83
CA TYR A 72 -17.08 -5.64 10.10
C TYR A 72 -15.94 -6.33 10.86
N LEU A 73 -16.30 -7.36 11.61
CA LEU A 73 -15.38 -8.15 12.43
C LEU A 73 -14.75 -9.27 11.58
N SER A 74 -13.43 -9.27 11.44
CA SER A 74 -12.70 -10.34 10.77
C SER A 74 -11.31 -10.59 11.36
N GLY A 75 -10.78 -11.78 11.15
CA GLY A 75 -9.40 -12.16 11.46
C GLY A 75 -8.46 -11.98 10.27
N ASP A 76 -8.69 -12.81 9.25
CA ASP A 76 -8.01 -12.74 7.97
C ASP A 76 -8.90 -12.00 6.96
N PHE A 77 -8.36 -10.97 6.33
CA PHE A 77 -9.13 -10.12 5.42
C PHE A 77 -8.23 -9.30 4.52
N THR A 78 -8.84 -8.74 3.47
CA THR A 78 -8.30 -7.61 2.74
C THR A 78 -9.26 -6.45 2.89
N LEU A 79 -8.77 -5.31 3.41
CA LEU A 79 -9.49 -4.06 3.49
C LEU A 79 -8.86 -3.08 2.50
N GLU A 80 -9.67 -2.47 1.65
CA GLU A 80 -9.24 -1.46 0.69
C GLU A 80 -10.19 -0.26 0.75
N VAL A 81 -9.63 0.94 0.81
CA VAL A 81 -10.38 2.21 0.82
C VAL A 81 -9.65 3.23 -0.04
N GLU A 82 -10.41 4.04 -0.79
CA GLU A 82 -9.90 5.26 -1.40
C GLU A 82 -10.31 6.45 -0.52
N ALA A 83 -9.32 7.22 -0.07
CA ALA A 83 -9.52 8.36 0.82
C ALA A 83 -8.72 9.58 0.35
N ALA A 84 -9.25 10.77 0.60
CA ALA A 84 -8.61 12.04 0.25
C ALA A 84 -8.84 13.08 1.37
N PRO A 85 -7.83 13.87 1.74
CA PRO A 85 -8.02 15.04 2.59
C PRO A 85 -8.94 16.06 1.91
N LEU A 86 -10.05 16.43 2.55
CA LEU A 86 -10.97 17.44 2.01
C LEU A 86 -10.56 18.86 2.40
N SER A 87 -10.08 19.04 3.63
CA SER A 87 -9.68 20.32 4.22
C SER A 87 -8.67 20.11 5.35
N GLY A 88 -8.14 21.20 5.89
CA GLY A 88 -7.16 21.18 6.98
C GLY A 88 -5.75 21.58 6.53
N PRO A 89 -4.80 21.66 7.47
CA PRO A 89 -3.39 21.90 7.18
C PRO A 89 -2.82 20.79 6.30
N ASP A 90 -1.74 21.10 5.58
CA ASP A 90 -1.01 20.12 4.75
C ASP A 90 -0.40 18.97 5.58
N PHE A 91 -0.33 19.14 6.90
CA PHE A 91 0.11 18.14 7.86
C PHE A 91 -1.08 17.66 8.68
N ASN A 92 -1.80 16.66 8.17
CA ASN A 92 -2.75 15.83 8.88
C ASN A 92 -2.68 14.42 8.27
N GLY A 93 -2.72 13.39 9.12
CA GLY A 93 -2.82 12.01 8.68
C GLY A 93 -4.27 11.59 8.48
N TYR A 94 -4.48 10.57 7.67
CA TYR A 94 -5.73 9.83 7.55
C TYR A 94 -5.38 8.38 7.23
N GLY A 95 -6.27 7.44 7.50
CA GLY A 95 -5.88 6.04 7.33
C GLY A 95 -6.97 5.02 7.51
N LEU A 96 -6.50 3.78 7.63
CA LEU A 96 -7.32 2.63 7.96
C LEU A 96 -7.10 2.26 9.41
N VAL A 97 -8.19 1.92 10.09
CA VAL A 97 -8.17 1.17 11.33
C VAL A 97 -8.38 -0.31 11.00
N TYR A 98 -7.58 -1.18 11.63
CA TYR A 98 -7.69 -2.62 11.44
C TYR A 98 -7.53 -3.39 12.75
N ARG A 99 -8.22 -4.54 12.85
CA ARG A 99 -8.26 -5.40 14.04
C ARG A 99 -8.56 -4.66 15.34
N ALA A 100 -9.44 -3.67 15.26
CA ALA A 100 -9.84 -2.89 16.42
C ALA A 100 -10.60 -3.75 17.43
N GLN A 101 -10.19 -3.66 18.70
CA GLN A 101 -10.93 -4.18 19.85
C GLN A 101 -11.93 -3.14 20.39
N GLY A 102 -11.82 -1.90 19.92
CA GLY A 102 -12.64 -0.76 20.29
C GLY A 102 -11.99 0.55 19.81
N PRO A 103 -12.60 1.71 20.10
CA PRO A 103 -12.12 2.99 19.60
C PRO A 103 -10.79 3.46 20.20
N ALA A 104 -10.28 2.79 21.24
CA ALA A 104 -9.00 3.11 21.90
C ALA A 104 -7.98 1.95 21.83
N HIS A 105 -8.32 0.84 21.18
CA HIS A 105 -7.46 -0.35 21.08
C HIS A 105 -7.51 -0.89 19.66
N TYR A 106 -6.55 -0.52 18.83
CA TYR A 106 -6.57 -0.82 17.40
C TYR A 106 -5.19 -0.70 16.78
N TYR A 107 -5.06 -1.15 15.54
CA TYR A 107 -3.93 -0.75 14.71
C TYR A 107 -4.37 0.27 13.67
N ALA A 108 -3.49 1.22 13.36
CA ALA A 108 -3.69 2.21 12.32
C ALA A 108 -2.66 2.03 11.20
N PHE A 109 -3.13 2.13 9.96
CA PHE A 109 -2.29 2.34 8.80
C PHE A 109 -2.55 3.74 8.28
N ALA A 110 -1.65 4.66 8.59
CA ALA A 110 -1.86 6.10 8.41
C ALA A 110 -0.98 6.65 7.29
N VAL A 111 -1.52 7.63 6.56
CA VAL A 111 -0.86 8.34 5.47
C VAL A 111 -1.02 9.84 5.69
N GLY A 112 0.09 10.57 5.57
CA GLY A 112 0.14 12.02 5.62
C GLY A 112 0.02 12.64 4.23
N ALA A 113 -0.62 13.80 4.13
CA ALA A 113 -0.70 14.57 2.89
C ALA A 113 0.68 15.08 2.39
N ASP A 114 1.72 15.03 3.23
CA ASP A 114 3.10 15.36 2.90
C ASP A 114 3.89 14.22 2.22
N GLY A 115 3.29 13.04 2.10
CA GLY A 115 3.89 11.88 1.44
C GLY A 115 4.55 10.89 2.39
N TYR A 116 4.27 10.98 3.69
CA TYR A 116 4.70 10.01 4.68
C TYR A 116 3.61 8.98 4.97
N TYR A 117 4.00 7.82 5.48
CA TYR A 117 3.09 6.83 6.04
C TYR A 117 3.69 6.19 7.28
N GLY A 118 2.84 5.59 8.11
CA GLY A 118 3.24 4.81 9.28
C GLY A 118 2.25 3.69 9.59
N VAL A 119 2.68 2.75 10.43
CA VAL A 119 1.81 1.72 10.99
C VAL A 119 1.95 1.76 12.50
N LEU A 120 0.83 1.95 13.20
CA LEU A 120 0.79 2.18 14.64
C LEU A 120 -0.06 1.09 15.31
N ARG A 121 0.31 0.73 16.54
CA ARG A 121 -0.57 0.04 17.49
C ARG A 121 -0.96 1.04 18.57
N VAL A 122 -2.26 1.22 18.77
CA VAL A 122 -2.82 2.14 19.76
C VAL A 122 -3.43 1.35 20.91
N GLN A 123 -3.03 1.63 22.14
CA GLN A 123 -3.50 0.98 23.36
C GLN A 123 -3.81 2.04 24.43
N GLY A 124 -5.06 2.50 24.45
CA GLY A 124 -5.45 3.65 25.26
C GLY A 124 -4.75 4.90 24.75
N ASP A 125 -3.93 5.52 25.60
CA ASP A 125 -3.14 6.71 25.27
C ASP A 125 -1.74 6.37 24.71
N GLU A 126 -1.37 5.08 24.66
CA GLU A 126 -0.08 4.65 24.13
C GLU A 126 -0.16 4.38 22.63
N GLU A 127 0.62 5.14 21.85
CA GLU A 127 0.86 4.89 20.44
C GLU A 127 2.25 4.28 20.24
N THR A 128 2.31 3.02 19.83
CA THR A 128 3.55 2.32 19.48
C THR A 128 3.71 2.26 17.97
N PRO A 129 4.78 2.83 17.38
CA PRO A 129 5.07 2.61 15.97
C PRO A 129 5.53 1.17 15.73
N LEU A 130 4.81 0.44 14.89
CA LEU A 130 5.26 -0.82 14.31
C LEU A 130 6.09 -0.57 13.05
N VAL A 131 5.80 0.55 12.38
CA VAL A 131 6.60 1.15 11.32
C VAL A 131 6.64 2.65 11.57
N ASP A 132 7.83 3.18 11.83
CA ASP A 132 8.05 4.62 11.99
C ASP A 132 7.58 5.39 10.76
N TRP A 133 7.11 6.62 10.98
CA TRP A 133 6.72 7.51 9.90
C TRP A 133 7.88 7.71 8.92
N GLN A 134 7.67 7.30 7.67
CA GLN A 134 8.68 7.39 6.63
C GLN A 134 8.08 7.83 5.30
N GLN A 135 8.89 8.50 4.49
CA GLN A 135 8.47 8.98 3.19
C GLN A 135 8.26 7.81 2.23
N PHE A 136 7.16 7.83 1.48
CA PHE A 136 6.89 6.85 0.43
C PHE A 136 6.55 7.54 -0.89
N PRO A 137 7.34 7.34 -1.97
CA PRO A 137 7.16 8.06 -3.24
C PRO A 137 5.79 7.88 -3.89
N HIS A 138 5.08 6.81 -3.56
CA HIS A 138 3.78 6.48 -4.16
C HIS A 138 2.60 7.09 -3.41
N VAL A 139 2.83 7.78 -2.28
CA VAL A 139 1.79 8.62 -1.66
C VAL A 139 1.60 9.86 -2.53
N ARG A 140 0.37 10.07 -3.00
CA ARG A 140 -0.04 11.29 -3.68
C ARG A 140 -0.25 12.39 -2.66
N ARG A 141 0.53 13.46 -2.77
CA ARG A 141 0.58 14.55 -1.80
C ARG A 141 -0.59 15.54 -1.92
N GLY A 142 -0.76 16.34 -0.88
CA GLY A 142 -1.82 17.34 -0.77
C GLY A 142 -3.19 16.69 -0.62
N ARG A 143 -4.17 17.16 -1.40
CA ARG A 143 -5.57 16.70 -1.35
C ARG A 143 -5.92 15.64 -2.38
N GLN A 144 -4.92 14.92 -2.86
CA GLN A 144 -5.13 13.86 -3.83
C GLN A 144 -5.62 12.59 -3.13
N ALA A 145 -6.51 11.85 -3.80
CA ALA A 145 -6.99 10.58 -3.32
C ALA A 145 -5.88 9.52 -3.37
N ASN A 146 -5.70 8.82 -2.26
CA ASN A 146 -4.85 7.65 -2.14
C ASN A 146 -5.71 6.41 -1.87
N ARG A 147 -5.39 5.32 -2.57
CA ARG A 147 -5.94 4.00 -2.28
C ARG A 147 -5.05 3.31 -1.26
N LEU A 148 -5.62 2.98 -0.11
CA LEU A 148 -4.95 2.27 0.97
C LEU A 148 -5.48 0.85 1.00
N ARG A 149 -4.58 -0.14 1.10
CA ARG A 149 -4.97 -1.54 1.27
C ARG A 149 -4.13 -2.20 2.35
N VAL A 150 -4.80 -2.97 3.20
CA VAL A 150 -4.17 -3.91 4.13
C VAL A 150 -4.70 -5.32 3.87
N ASN A 151 -3.78 -6.29 3.75
CA ASN A 151 -4.09 -7.72 3.67
C ASN A 151 -3.51 -8.39 4.91
N CYS A 152 -4.36 -8.99 5.74
CA CYS A 152 -3.96 -9.67 6.96
C CYS A 152 -4.25 -11.17 6.86
N ALA A 153 -3.26 -11.98 7.24
CA ALA A 153 -3.33 -13.44 7.35
C ALA A 153 -2.55 -13.90 8.59
N GLY A 154 -3.25 -14.41 9.60
CA GLY A 154 -2.64 -14.72 10.90
C GLY A 154 -1.98 -13.48 11.53
N PRO A 155 -0.74 -13.55 12.06
CA PRO A 155 -0.08 -12.37 12.64
C PRO A 155 0.49 -11.39 11.59
N THR A 156 0.49 -11.76 10.32
CA THR A 156 1.15 -10.98 9.26
C THR A 156 0.14 -10.11 8.51
N CYS A 157 0.42 -8.82 8.42
CA CYS A 157 -0.32 -7.88 7.59
C CYS A 157 0.59 -7.20 6.56
N ARG A 158 0.16 -7.10 5.31
CA ARG A 158 0.85 -6.44 4.20
C ARG A 158 0.11 -5.18 3.78
N PHE A 159 0.84 -4.09 3.61
CA PHE A 159 0.29 -2.76 3.38
C PHE A 159 0.67 -2.26 1.99
N TYR A 160 -0.28 -1.61 1.34
CA TYR A 160 -0.13 -1.07 -0.01
C TYR A 160 -0.72 0.33 -0.08
N ILE A 161 -0.02 1.22 -0.78
CA ILE A 161 -0.48 2.58 -1.10
C ILE A 161 -0.46 2.72 -2.61
N ASN A 162 -1.61 3.03 -3.21
CA ASN A 162 -1.77 3.14 -4.66
C ASN A 162 -1.25 1.90 -5.43
N ASP A 163 -1.60 0.72 -4.92
CA ASP A 163 -1.16 -0.62 -5.38
C ASP A 163 0.32 -0.95 -5.23
N GLU A 164 1.12 -0.03 -4.68
CA GLU A 164 2.54 -0.27 -4.44
C GLU A 164 2.75 -0.82 -3.04
N TYR A 165 3.58 -1.86 -2.93
CA TYR A 165 3.91 -2.49 -1.65
C TYR A 165 4.68 -1.49 -0.78
N ALA A 166 4.10 -1.14 0.37
CA ALA A 166 4.72 -0.24 1.32
C ALA A 166 5.55 -1.03 2.35
N THR A 167 4.93 -1.99 3.04
CA THR A 167 5.59 -2.75 4.11
C THR A 167 4.83 -4.03 4.48
N THR A 168 5.46 -4.86 5.32
CA THR A 168 4.86 -6.00 6.01
C THR A 168 5.11 -5.82 7.50
N VAL A 169 4.09 -6.04 8.32
CA VAL A 169 4.18 -6.07 9.78
C VAL A 169 3.76 -7.45 10.26
N GLU A 170 4.48 -7.98 11.24
CA GLU A 170 4.09 -9.16 11.99
C GLU A 170 3.88 -8.77 13.45
N ASP A 171 2.65 -8.84 13.93
CA ASP A 171 2.28 -8.55 15.31
C ASP A 171 1.11 -9.46 15.71
N SER A 172 1.23 -10.08 16.89
CA SER A 172 0.28 -11.07 17.41
C SER A 172 -0.56 -10.57 18.58
N THR A 173 -0.53 -9.26 18.88
CA THR A 173 -1.29 -8.65 19.98
C THR A 173 -2.79 -8.83 19.75
N TRP A 174 -3.28 -8.51 18.55
CA TRP A 174 -4.64 -8.80 18.13
C TRP A 174 -4.65 -9.41 16.72
N LEU A 175 -5.29 -10.56 16.58
CA LEU A 175 -5.39 -11.31 15.32
C LEU A 175 -6.73 -11.13 14.60
N ALA A 176 -7.71 -10.53 15.26
CA ALA A 176 -9.04 -10.25 14.72
C ALA A 176 -9.63 -9.03 15.39
N GLY A 177 -10.55 -8.35 14.72
CA GLY A 177 -11.27 -7.20 15.26
C GLY A 177 -12.02 -6.45 14.16
N ASP A 178 -12.55 -5.30 14.51
CA ASP A 178 -13.28 -4.45 13.57
C ASP A 178 -12.30 -3.73 12.63
N VAL A 179 -12.83 -3.23 11.52
CA VAL A 179 -12.15 -2.36 10.58
C VAL A 179 -12.79 -0.98 10.59
N GLY A 180 -12.02 0.03 10.21
CA GLY A 180 -12.48 1.39 10.28
C GLY A 180 -11.62 2.38 9.53
N LEU A 181 -11.92 3.65 9.78
CA LEU A 181 -11.16 4.79 9.30
C LEU A 181 -10.51 5.51 10.48
N TRP A 182 -9.30 6.02 10.25
CA TRP A 182 -8.48 6.80 11.18
C TRP A 182 -8.35 8.23 10.67
#